data_AF-A0A949PHW5-F1
#
_entry.id   AF-A0A949PHW5-F1
#
_cell.length_a   1.000
_cell.length_b   1.000
_cell.length_c   1.000
_cell.angle_alpha   90.00
_cell.angle_beta   90.00
_cell.angle_gamma   90.00
#
_symmetry.space_group_name_H-M   'P 1'
#
loop_
_entity.id
_entity.type
_entity.pdbx_description
1 polymer ?
#
loop_
_entity_poly.entity_id
_entity_poly.type
_entity_poly.pdbx_seq_one_letter_code
_entity_poly.pdbx_strand_id
1 'polypeptide(L)'
;MSDDFLGSVEHISKATTPAPALSGFHHVAYRCRDAEETRKFYGDLLGLKEAAALAFDEDPAGNDRPFMHLFFEMGNGSYIAFFDAPSTAAPEGFKMKDGIEDYHFAFEADTMAEVEQFKTRLTEAKVPAFGPIDHGFCHSLYFFDPNGLACEITVRDVKHDEIMAEEGVHFPQAIREWTEKTSAIKQARLSLSVSAA
;
A
#
# COMPACT_ATOMS: atom_id res chain seq x y z
N MET A 1 0.76 -21.77 -3.51
CA MET A 1 0.81 -21.27 -4.90
C MET A 1 2.17 -21.67 -5.46
N SER A 2 2.27 -22.09 -6.72
CA SER A 2 3.59 -22.43 -7.29
C SER A 2 4.38 -21.15 -7.56
N ASP A 3 5.70 -21.23 -7.41
CA ASP A 3 6.61 -20.13 -7.74
C ASP A 3 6.77 -19.95 -9.26
N ASP A 4 6.08 -20.74 -10.08
CA ASP A 4 6.08 -20.63 -11.54
C ASP A 4 5.66 -19.23 -12.03
N PHE A 5 4.89 -18.51 -11.22
CA PHE A 5 4.53 -17.11 -11.46
C PHE A 5 5.71 -16.13 -11.29
N LEU A 6 6.68 -16.45 -10.43
CA LEU A 6 7.82 -15.58 -10.10
C LEU A 6 8.91 -15.59 -11.18
N GLY A 7 8.74 -16.38 -12.26
CA GLY A 7 9.62 -16.46 -13.43
C GLY A 7 9.23 -15.51 -14.57
N SER A 8 9.21 -16.01 -15.81
CA SER A 8 8.80 -15.21 -16.98
C SER A 8 7.29 -14.95 -16.98
N VAL A 9 6.92 -13.67 -17.10
CA VAL A 9 5.52 -13.20 -17.15
C VAL A 9 4.96 -13.11 -18.57
N GLU A 10 5.69 -13.56 -19.60
CA GLU A 10 5.24 -13.48 -21.01
C GLU A 10 3.94 -14.25 -21.28
N HIS A 11 3.65 -15.25 -20.47
CA HIS A 11 2.41 -16.01 -20.58
C HIS A 11 1.18 -15.19 -20.13
N ILE A 12 1.35 -14.15 -19.29
CA ILE A 12 0.25 -13.34 -18.75
C ILE A 12 -0.47 -12.58 -19.86
N SER A 13 0.28 -12.03 -20.83
CA SER A 13 -0.30 -11.28 -21.96
C SER A 13 -1.02 -12.16 -23.00
N LYS A 14 -0.97 -13.49 -22.86
CA LYS A 14 -1.70 -14.43 -23.72
C LYS A 14 -3.18 -14.57 -23.34
N ALA A 15 -3.62 -13.97 -22.22
CA ALA A 15 -5.02 -13.95 -21.83
C ALA A 15 -5.86 -13.21 -22.90
N THR A 16 -6.84 -13.90 -23.48
CA THR A 16 -7.75 -13.35 -24.51
C THR A 16 -9.14 -13.03 -23.98
N THR A 17 -9.45 -13.47 -22.76
CA THR A 17 -10.72 -13.13 -22.11
C THR A 17 -10.68 -11.66 -21.69
N PRO A 18 -11.65 -10.81 -22.09
CA PRO A 18 -11.68 -9.43 -21.67
C PRO A 18 -11.74 -9.30 -20.15
N ALA A 19 -10.89 -8.44 -19.58
CA ALA A 19 -10.96 -8.12 -18.16
C ALA A 19 -12.18 -7.22 -17.90
N PRO A 20 -13.03 -7.53 -16.91
CA PRO A 20 -14.03 -6.57 -16.44
C PRO A 20 -13.33 -5.38 -15.78
N ALA A 21 -13.96 -4.21 -15.83
CA ALA A 21 -13.46 -3.03 -15.13
C ALA A 21 -13.60 -3.20 -13.61
N LEU A 22 -12.51 -2.97 -12.87
CA LEU A 22 -12.53 -2.87 -11.42
C LEU A 22 -12.93 -1.45 -11.02
N SER A 23 -13.86 -1.32 -10.07
CA SER A 23 -14.41 -0.01 -9.67
C SER A 23 -13.53 0.75 -8.67
N GLY A 24 -12.57 0.08 -8.04
CA GLY A 24 -11.70 0.64 -7.00
C GLY A 24 -11.25 -0.45 -6.03
N PHE A 25 -10.52 -0.06 -5.00
CA PHE A 25 -10.22 -0.96 -3.90
C PHE A 25 -11.50 -1.25 -3.11
N HIS A 26 -11.84 -2.53 -2.94
CA HIS A 26 -12.80 -2.91 -1.89
C HIS A 26 -12.15 -2.69 -0.53
N HIS A 27 -10.95 -3.25 -0.37
CA HIS A 27 -10.12 -3.06 0.80
C HIS A 27 -8.67 -3.43 0.50
N VAL A 28 -7.75 -2.96 1.34
CA VAL A 28 -6.37 -3.45 1.44
C VAL A 28 -6.16 -4.00 2.85
N ALA A 29 -5.43 -5.11 2.99
CA ALA A 29 -5.29 -5.79 4.28
C ALA A 29 -3.82 -6.08 4.62
N TYR A 30 -3.45 -5.80 5.86
CA TYR A 30 -2.08 -5.99 6.38
C TYR A 30 -2.06 -6.85 7.64
N ARG A 31 -0.86 -7.22 8.07
CA ARG A 31 -0.63 -7.77 9.42
C ARG A 31 -0.45 -6.62 10.39
N CYS A 32 -1.01 -6.75 11.59
CA CYS A 32 -0.63 -5.90 12.72
C CYS A 32 -0.04 -6.72 13.85
N ARG A 33 0.78 -6.06 14.68
CA ARG A 33 1.42 -6.67 15.84
C ARG A 33 0.53 -6.71 17.08
N ASP A 34 -0.43 -5.79 17.15
CA ASP A 34 -1.40 -5.64 18.23
C ASP A 34 -2.63 -4.90 17.71
N ALA A 35 -3.82 -5.45 17.97
CA ALA A 35 -5.08 -4.88 17.52
C ALA A 35 -5.40 -3.50 18.13
N GLU A 36 -5.11 -3.28 19.42
CA GLU A 36 -5.45 -2.03 20.11
C GLU A 36 -4.49 -0.89 19.75
N GLU A 37 -3.19 -1.18 19.58
CA GLU A 37 -2.24 -0.21 19.05
C GLU A 37 -2.64 0.25 17.64
N THR A 38 -3.08 -0.69 16.81
CA THR A 38 -3.57 -0.40 15.46
C THR A 38 -4.86 0.41 15.50
N ARG A 39 -5.82 0.05 16.36
CA ARG A 39 -7.06 0.82 16.55
C ARG A 39 -6.77 2.26 16.99
N LYS A 40 -5.89 2.48 17.97
CA LYS A 40 -5.48 3.82 18.40
C LYS A 40 -4.86 4.62 17.24
N PHE A 41 -4.04 3.99 16.42
CA PHE A 41 -3.40 4.70 15.32
C PHE A 41 -4.38 5.09 14.21
N TYR A 42 -5.15 4.13 13.68
CA TYR A 42 -6.03 4.40 12.54
C TYR A 42 -7.35 5.07 12.96
N GLY A 43 -7.91 4.68 14.11
CA GLY A 43 -9.12 5.26 14.68
C GLY A 43 -8.88 6.60 15.36
N ASP A 44 -8.08 6.63 16.43
CA ASP A 44 -7.94 7.86 17.23
C ASP A 44 -7.05 8.91 16.54
N LEU A 45 -5.89 8.51 16.02
CA LEU A 45 -4.91 9.45 15.47
C LEU A 45 -5.27 9.87 14.03
N LEU A 46 -5.53 8.93 13.13
CA LEU A 46 -5.94 9.26 11.76
C LEU A 46 -7.43 9.59 11.61
N GLY A 47 -8.27 9.27 12.61
CA GLY A 47 -9.68 9.63 12.58
C GLY A 47 -10.54 8.76 11.66
N LEU A 48 -10.03 7.61 11.20
CA LEU A 48 -10.81 6.71 10.35
C LEU A 48 -11.95 6.07 11.15
N LYS A 49 -13.06 5.79 10.47
CA LYS A 49 -14.21 5.16 11.09
C LYS A 49 -13.93 3.68 11.36
N GLU A 50 -13.99 3.28 12.63
CA GLU A 50 -13.91 1.89 13.07
C GLU A 50 -15.15 1.11 12.60
N ALA A 51 -15.04 0.41 11.47
CA ALA A 51 -16.18 -0.21 10.81
C ALA A 51 -16.51 -1.60 11.37
N ALA A 52 -15.48 -2.42 11.65
CA ALA A 52 -15.65 -3.75 12.20
C ALA A 52 -14.40 -4.26 12.92
N ALA A 53 -14.60 -5.10 13.93
CA ALA A 53 -13.59 -5.93 14.57
C ALA A 53 -14.14 -7.35 14.72
N LEU A 54 -13.60 -8.29 13.95
CA LEU A 54 -14.09 -9.66 13.86
C LEU A 54 -13.10 -10.60 14.52
N ALA A 55 -13.48 -11.24 15.62
CA ALA A 55 -12.65 -12.21 16.32
C ALA A 55 -13.03 -13.65 15.92
N PHE A 56 -12.02 -14.48 15.74
CA PHE A 56 -12.16 -15.89 15.37
C PHE A 56 -11.26 -16.73 16.28
N ASP A 57 -11.79 -17.85 16.77
CA ASP A 57 -11.04 -18.80 17.60
C ASP A 57 -10.15 -19.73 16.74
N GLU A 58 -10.60 -20.07 15.54
CA GLU A 58 -9.91 -20.99 14.62
C GLU A 58 -9.47 -20.27 13.33
N ASP A 59 -8.32 -20.67 12.77
CA ASP A 59 -7.88 -20.22 11.46
C ASP A 59 -8.75 -20.80 10.31
N PRO A 60 -8.63 -20.31 9.06
CA PRO A 60 -9.41 -20.84 7.94
C PRO A 60 -9.20 -22.34 7.63
N ALA A 61 -8.17 -22.97 8.21
CA ALA A 61 -7.91 -24.40 8.12
C ALA A 61 -8.46 -25.20 9.32
N GLY A 62 -9.11 -24.54 10.29
CA GLY A 62 -9.72 -25.15 11.47
C GLY A 62 -8.73 -25.43 12.61
N ASN A 63 -7.54 -24.81 12.61
CA ASN A 63 -6.61 -24.94 13.73
C ASN A 63 -6.96 -23.94 14.84
N ASP A 64 -6.82 -24.34 16.10
CA ASP A 64 -6.90 -23.46 17.29
C ASP A 64 -5.77 -22.42 17.29
N ARG A 65 -6.02 -21.32 16.56
CA ARG A 65 -5.10 -20.24 16.25
C ARG A 65 -5.94 -18.96 16.17
N PRO A 66 -6.26 -18.36 17.32
CA PRO A 66 -7.16 -17.23 17.35
C PRO A 66 -6.56 -16.05 16.59
N PHE A 67 -7.42 -15.30 15.91
CA PHE A 67 -7.04 -14.09 15.20
C PHE A 67 -8.19 -13.09 15.14
N MET A 68 -7.86 -11.82 14.91
CA MET A 68 -8.82 -10.74 14.70
C MET A 68 -8.60 -10.10 13.32
N HIS A 69 -9.70 -9.69 12.70
CA HIS A 69 -9.69 -8.87 11.48
C HIS A 69 -10.38 -7.53 11.76
N LEU A 70 -9.60 -6.44 11.71
CA LEU A 70 -10.03 -5.07 11.93
C LEU A 70 -10.29 -4.38 10.59
N PHE A 71 -11.31 -3.53 10.51
CA PHE A 71 -11.63 -2.72 9.34
C PHE A 71 -11.83 -1.25 9.71
N PHE A 72 -11.15 -0.37 9.00
CA PHE A 72 -11.32 1.08 9.08
C PHE A 72 -11.81 1.60 7.72
N GLU A 73 -12.92 2.34 7.72
CA GLU A 73 -13.58 2.85 6.52
C GLU A 73 -13.01 4.22 6.13
N MET A 74 -12.67 4.39 4.85
CA MET A 74 -12.28 5.66 4.25
C MET A 74 -13.49 6.43 3.74
N GLY A 75 -13.32 7.73 3.46
CA GLY A 75 -14.42 8.62 3.04
C GLY A 75 -15.16 8.20 1.76
N ASN A 76 -14.55 7.35 0.93
CA ASN A 76 -15.16 6.80 -0.29
C ASN A 76 -15.83 5.42 -0.10
N GLY A 77 -15.89 4.90 1.12
CA GLY A 77 -16.51 3.61 1.45
C GLY A 77 -15.62 2.37 1.22
N SER A 78 -14.37 2.55 0.80
CA SER A 78 -13.37 1.48 0.81
C SER A 78 -12.75 1.31 2.20
N TYR A 79 -12.01 0.21 2.43
CA TYR A 79 -11.45 -0.09 3.75
C TYR A 79 -9.93 -0.32 3.74
N ILE A 80 -9.28 0.04 4.84
CA ILE A 80 -7.99 -0.53 5.23
C ILE A 80 -8.25 -1.51 6.38
N ALA A 81 -7.63 -2.68 6.32
CA ALA A 81 -7.90 -3.77 7.23
C ALA A 81 -6.61 -4.37 7.80
N PHE A 82 -6.72 -4.97 8.98
CA PHE A 82 -5.58 -5.55 9.69
C PHE A 82 -5.91 -6.89 10.31
N PHE A 83 -5.03 -7.87 10.09
CA PHE A 83 -5.04 -9.15 10.77
C PHE A 83 -4.10 -9.11 11.97
N ASP A 84 -4.65 -9.21 13.17
CA ASP A 84 -3.91 -9.58 14.38
C ASP A 84 -4.00 -11.11 14.53
N ALA A 85 -2.90 -11.84 14.29
CA ALA A 85 -2.86 -13.28 14.53
C ALA A 85 -1.64 -13.63 15.37
N PRO A 86 -1.77 -13.68 16.71
CA PRO A 86 -0.64 -13.84 17.62
C PRO A 86 0.14 -15.14 17.38
N SER A 87 -0.53 -16.23 16.96
CA SER A 87 0.09 -17.54 16.74
C SER A 87 1.15 -17.57 15.63
N THR A 88 1.16 -16.57 14.74
CA THR A 88 2.11 -16.47 13.61
C THR A 88 2.82 -15.12 13.55
N ALA A 89 2.68 -14.29 14.58
CA ALA A 89 3.36 -13.00 14.67
C ALA A 89 4.87 -13.21 14.90
N ALA A 90 5.70 -12.56 14.09
CA ALA A 90 7.15 -12.57 14.20
C ALA A 90 7.70 -11.13 14.13
N PRO A 91 8.64 -10.72 15.00
CA PRO A 91 9.15 -9.34 15.03
C PRO A 91 9.68 -8.83 13.69
N GLU A 92 10.23 -9.71 12.86
CA GLU A 92 10.76 -9.40 11.53
C GLU A 92 9.69 -8.83 10.59
N GLY A 93 8.43 -9.24 10.77
CA GLY A 93 7.29 -8.76 9.99
C GLY A 93 6.88 -7.32 10.32
N PHE A 94 7.30 -6.78 11.46
CA PHE A 94 6.87 -5.48 11.99
C PHE A 94 8.02 -4.46 12.14
N LYS A 95 9.17 -4.76 11.53
CA LYS A 95 10.27 -3.78 11.42
C LYS A 95 9.87 -2.70 10.42
N MET A 96 10.23 -1.45 10.74
CA MET A 96 10.19 -0.37 9.75
C MET A 96 10.95 -0.82 8.51
N LYS A 97 10.33 -0.67 7.34
CA LYS A 97 10.97 -0.98 6.05
C LYS A 97 12.02 0.08 5.72
N ASP A 98 13.03 -0.31 4.95
CA ASP A 98 14.24 0.49 4.72
C ASP A 98 14.00 1.72 3.82
N GLY A 99 12.79 1.89 3.25
CA GLY A 99 12.35 3.13 2.61
C GLY A 99 10.86 3.15 2.24
N ILE A 100 10.33 4.35 1.98
CA ILE A 100 8.96 4.54 1.43
C ILE A 100 8.81 3.90 0.04
N GLU A 101 9.91 3.71 -0.68
CA GLU A 101 9.92 3.14 -2.04
C GLU A 101 9.77 1.62 -2.07
N ASP A 102 9.98 0.93 -0.93
CA ASP A 102 9.81 -0.52 -0.85
C ASP A 102 8.32 -0.90 -0.82
N TYR A 103 7.52 -0.18 -0.03
CA TYR A 103 6.07 -0.30 0.04
C TYR A 103 5.46 0.84 0.84
N HIS A 104 4.51 1.59 0.26
CA HIS A 104 3.61 2.48 1.01
C HIS A 104 2.18 2.40 0.45
N PHE A 105 1.21 2.83 1.26
CA PHE A 105 -0.13 3.15 0.81
C PHE A 105 -0.46 4.60 1.15
N ALA A 106 -1.15 5.26 0.22
CA ALA A 106 -1.50 6.66 0.33
C ALA A 106 -3.00 6.82 0.65
N PHE A 107 -3.30 7.62 1.65
CA PHE A 107 -4.62 8.16 1.92
C PHE A 107 -4.76 9.50 1.19
N GLU A 108 -5.86 9.67 0.45
CA GLU A 108 -6.15 10.93 -0.23
C GLU A 108 -6.85 11.90 0.76
N ALA A 109 -6.32 13.11 0.86
CA ALA A 109 -6.94 14.27 1.50
C ALA A 109 -7.48 15.23 0.43
N ASP A 110 -8.53 15.99 0.76
CA ASP A 110 -9.19 16.86 -0.21
C ASP A 110 -8.42 18.17 -0.43
N THR A 111 -7.68 18.63 0.59
CA THR A 111 -6.97 19.92 0.52
C THR A 111 -5.59 19.89 1.19
N MET A 112 -4.70 20.78 0.75
CA MET A 112 -3.41 21.02 1.43
C MET A 112 -3.59 21.42 2.91
N ALA A 113 -4.69 22.10 3.26
CA ALA A 113 -4.96 22.47 4.64
C ALA A 113 -5.20 21.23 5.51
N GLU A 114 -5.85 20.20 4.98
CA GLU A 114 -6.04 18.92 5.68
C GLU A 114 -4.73 18.16 5.84
N VAL A 115 -3.85 18.16 4.83
CA VAL A 115 -2.51 17.57 4.95
C VAL A 115 -1.72 18.22 6.09
N GLU A 116 -1.75 19.55 6.22
CA GLU A 116 -1.08 20.26 7.33
C GLU A 116 -1.75 20.00 8.70
N GLN A 117 -3.07 19.79 8.73
CA GLN A 117 -3.77 19.35 9.94
C GLN A 117 -3.30 17.96 10.38
N PHE A 118 -3.19 17.00 9.45
CA PHE A 118 -2.65 15.68 9.75
C PHE A 118 -1.21 15.74 10.24
N LYS A 119 -0.35 16.56 9.62
CA LYS A 119 1.02 16.76 10.09
C LYS A 119 1.08 17.28 11.53
N THR A 120 0.18 18.19 11.88
CA THR A 120 0.04 18.71 13.25
C THR A 120 -0.36 17.59 14.22
N ARG A 121 -1.40 16.81 13.88
CA ARG A 121 -1.86 15.67 14.69
C ARG A 121 -0.76 14.63 14.92
N LEU A 122 -0.02 14.27 13.87
CA LEU A 122 1.13 13.35 13.95
C LEU A 122 2.21 13.91 14.88
N THR A 123 2.51 15.20 14.78
CA THR A 123 3.51 15.88 15.62
C THR A 123 3.09 15.86 17.10
N GLU A 124 1.83 16.17 17.41
CA GLU A 124 1.27 16.12 18.77
C GLU A 124 1.34 14.71 19.37
N ALA A 125 1.10 13.69 18.54
CA ALA A 125 1.23 12.28 18.90
C ALA A 125 2.69 11.76 18.90
N LYS A 126 3.67 12.62 18.60
CA LYS A 126 5.10 12.28 18.51
C LYS A 126 5.42 11.21 17.47
N VAL A 127 4.62 11.14 16.40
CA VAL A 127 4.90 10.32 15.23
C VAL A 127 5.77 11.14 14.27
N PRO A 128 7.01 10.70 13.97
CA PRO A 128 7.85 11.38 12.99
C PRO A 128 7.19 11.37 11.61
N ALA A 129 7.08 12.53 10.99
CA ALA A 129 6.55 12.70 9.65
C ALA A 129 7.49 13.57 8.80
N PHE A 130 7.55 13.28 7.51
CA PHE A 130 8.40 13.95 6.53
C PHE A 130 7.54 14.51 5.39
N GLY A 131 7.79 15.76 5.00
CA GLY A 131 6.98 16.47 4.00
C GLY A 131 6.10 17.59 4.59
N PRO A 132 5.11 18.12 3.84
CA PRO A 132 4.73 17.65 2.50
C PRO A 132 5.85 17.84 1.46
N ILE A 133 6.04 16.83 0.60
CA ILE A 133 6.94 16.88 -0.55
C ILE A 133 6.10 17.19 -1.79
N ASP A 134 6.56 18.12 -2.63
CA ASP A 134 5.97 18.42 -3.93
C ASP A 134 6.50 17.43 -4.99
N HIS A 135 5.60 16.63 -5.56
CA HIS A 135 5.87 15.68 -6.65
C HIS A 135 5.41 16.21 -8.01
N GLY A 136 4.98 17.47 -8.10
CA GLY A 136 4.44 18.13 -9.28
C GLY A 136 2.98 17.79 -9.57
N PHE A 137 2.58 16.54 -9.41
CA PHE A 137 1.18 16.08 -9.60
C PHE A 137 0.41 15.88 -8.28
N CYS A 138 1.12 15.83 -7.15
CA CYS A 138 0.54 15.75 -5.81
C CYS A 138 1.53 16.28 -4.77
N HIS A 139 1.03 16.49 -3.55
CA HIS A 139 1.82 16.85 -2.39
C HIS A 139 1.63 15.81 -1.28
N SER A 140 2.73 15.27 -0.75
CA SER A 140 2.68 14.05 0.05
C SER A 140 3.41 14.16 1.38
N LEU A 141 2.74 13.76 2.46
CA LEU A 141 3.25 13.65 3.82
C LEU A 141 3.49 12.17 4.15
N TYR A 142 4.73 11.81 4.48
CA TYR A 142 5.15 10.44 4.75
C TYR A 142 5.42 10.19 6.23
N PHE A 143 5.02 9.03 6.73
CA PHE A 143 5.25 8.59 8.11
C PHE A 143 5.15 7.05 8.21
N PHE A 144 5.36 6.49 9.40
CA PHE A 144 5.21 5.05 9.64
C PHE A 144 4.17 4.79 10.72
N ASP A 145 3.44 3.68 10.55
CA ASP A 145 2.54 3.17 11.58
C ASP A 145 3.29 2.31 12.62
N PRO A 146 2.63 1.89 13.73
CA PRO A 146 3.24 1.03 14.74
C PRO A 146 3.63 -0.37 14.22
N ASN A 147 3.10 -0.80 13.08
CA ASN A 147 3.39 -2.08 12.45
C ASN A 147 4.60 -1.99 11.49
N GLY A 148 5.23 -0.82 11.36
CA GLY A 148 6.37 -0.59 10.48
C GLY A 148 5.98 -0.38 9.01
N LEU A 149 4.69 -0.15 8.72
CA LEU A 149 4.18 0.14 7.39
C LEU A 149 4.41 1.61 7.06
N ALA A 150 4.93 1.88 5.86
CA ALA A 150 5.02 3.26 5.38
C ALA A 150 3.64 3.74 4.94
N CYS A 151 3.25 4.88 5.50
CA CYS A 151 1.99 5.56 5.23
C CYS A 151 2.26 6.87 4.51
N GLU A 152 1.34 7.24 3.63
CA GLU A 152 1.32 8.53 2.97
C GLU A 152 -0.05 9.18 3.14
N ILE A 153 -0.07 10.49 3.37
CA ILE A 153 -1.26 11.32 3.18
C ILE A 153 -0.94 12.27 2.03
N THR A 154 -1.72 12.20 0.97
CA THR A 154 -1.47 12.94 -0.27
C THR A 154 -2.68 13.76 -0.68
N VAL A 155 -2.43 14.89 -1.35
CA VAL A 155 -3.46 15.67 -2.03
C VAL A 155 -3.04 15.92 -3.47
N ARG A 156 -4.00 15.79 -4.38
CA ARG A 156 -3.77 16.03 -5.81
C ARG A 156 -3.44 17.50 -6.07
N ASP A 157 -2.47 17.73 -6.95
CA ASP A 157 -2.28 19.05 -7.54
C ASP A 157 -3.38 19.34 -8.58
N VAL A 158 -3.58 20.61 -8.92
CA VAL A 158 -4.53 21.02 -9.97
C VAL A 158 -4.22 20.39 -11.33
N LYS A 159 -2.94 20.03 -11.57
CA LYS A 159 -2.51 19.36 -12.80
C LYS A 159 -2.52 17.84 -12.73
N HIS A 160 -2.95 17.23 -11.63
CA HIS A 160 -2.90 15.78 -11.43
C HIS A 160 -3.47 15.00 -12.62
N ASP A 161 -4.74 15.27 -12.97
CA ASP A 161 -5.43 14.50 -14.00
C ASP A 161 -4.87 14.78 -15.42
N GLU A 162 -4.39 16.00 -15.67
CA GLU A 162 -3.70 16.37 -16.92
C GLU A 162 -2.41 15.54 -17.09
N ILE A 163 -1.57 15.52 -16.04
CA ILE A 163 -0.31 14.78 -16.05
C ILE A 163 -0.58 13.28 -16.19
N MET A 164 -1.53 12.72 -15.44
CA MET A 164 -1.87 11.30 -15.54
C MET A 164 -2.40 10.91 -16.94
N ALA A 165 -3.19 11.78 -17.57
CA ALA A 165 -3.68 11.55 -18.92
C ALA A 165 -2.55 11.60 -19.96
N GLU A 166 -1.66 12.60 -19.87
CA GLU A 166 -0.50 12.74 -20.77
C GLU A 166 0.46 11.55 -20.64
N GLU A 167 0.89 11.23 -19.42
CA GLU A 167 1.78 10.10 -19.15
C GLU A 167 1.14 8.76 -19.55
N GLY A 168 -0.18 8.63 -19.36
CA GLY A 168 -0.95 7.45 -19.79
C GLY A 168 -0.87 7.18 -21.29
N VAL A 169 -0.82 8.22 -22.13
CA VAL A 169 -0.62 8.08 -23.58
C VAL A 169 0.79 7.56 -23.91
N HIS A 170 1.78 7.99 -23.13
CA HIS A 170 3.19 7.64 -23.34
C HIS A 170 3.62 6.33 -22.65
N PHE A 171 2.75 5.73 -21.83
CA PHE A 171 3.05 4.54 -21.03
C PHE A 171 3.77 3.40 -21.79
N PRO A 172 3.32 2.97 -23.00
CA PRO A 172 3.99 1.89 -23.72
C PRO A 172 5.42 2.25 -24.17
N GLN A 173 5.66 3.51 -24.52
CA GLN A 173 6.97 4.01 -24.91
C GLN A 173 7.89 4.09 -23.68
N ALA A 174 7.41 4.69 -22.59
CA ALA A 174 8.16 4.83 -21.34
C ALA A 174 8.62 3.45 -20.80
N ILE A 175 7.74 2.45 -20.80
CA ILE A 175 8.09 1.08 -20.40
C ILE A 175 9.17 0.48 -21.30
N ARG A 176 9.09 0.68 -22.61
CA ARG A 176 10.09 0.16 -23.57
C ARG A 176 11.46 0.77 -23.32
N GLU A 177 11.53 2.10 -23.23
CA GLU A 177 12.78 2.84 -23.01
C GLU A 177 13.39 2.48 -21.65
N TRP A 178 12.57 2.40 -20.60
CA TRP A 178 13.04 1.97 -19.28
C TRP A 178 13.58 0.54 -19.30
N THR A 179 12.90 -0.37 -20.01
CA THR A 179 13.31 -1.77 -20.13
C THR A 179 14.63 -1.89 -20.88
N GLU A 180 14.77 -1.20 -22.01
CA GLU A 180 16.03 -1.16 -22.78
C GLU A 180 17.18 -0.65 -21.91
N LYS A 181 16.94 0.44 -21.17
CA LYS A 181 17.93 1.04 -20.27
C LYS A 181 18.34 0.14 -19.09
N THR A 182 17.41 -0.65 -18.53
CA THR A 182 17.59 -1.30 -17.22
C THR A 182 17.64 -2.83 -17.24
N SER A 183 17.35 -3.47 -18.38
CA SER A 183 17.27 -4.94 -18.51
C SER A 183 18.54 -5.67 -18.03
N ALA A 184 19.72 -5.23 -18.47
CA ALA A 184 20.99 -5.83 -18.08
C ALA A 184 21.27 -5.73 -16.57
N ILE A 185 20.90 -4.60 -15.95
CA ILE A 185 21.04 -4.39 -14.50
C ILE A 185 20.14 -5.38 -13.75
N LYS A 186 18.88 -5.50 -14.18
CA LYS A 186 17.90 -6.41 -13.57
C LYS A 186 18.31 -7.87 -13.71
N GLN A 187 18.74 -8.30 -14.90
CA GLN A 187 19.21 -9.68 -15.13
C GLN A 187 20.39 -10.05 -14.23
N ALA A 188 21.37 -9.15 -14.09
CA ALA A 188 22.54 -9.37 -13.25
C ALA A 188 22.21 -9.42 -11.74
N ARG A 189 21.21 -8.66 -11.29
CA ARG A 189 20.87 -8.51 -9.86
C ARG A 189 19.81 -9.48 -9.36
N LEU A 190 18.84 -9.84 -10.21
CA LEU A 190 17.63 -10.57 -9.81
C LEU A 190 17.57 -12.00 -10.37
N SER A 191 18.60 -12.44 -11.11
CA SER A 191 18.65 -13.78 -11.72
C SER A 191 17.42 -14.12 -12.56
N LEU A 192 16.79 -13.12 -13.19
CA LEU A 192 15.61 -13.31 -14.02
C LEU A 192 15.97 -14.20 -15.22
N SER A 193 15.22 -15.29 -15.40
CA SER A 193 15.37 -16.18 -16.56
C SER A 193 15.13 -15.41 -17.85
N VAL A 194 16.07 -15.47 -18.79
CA VAL A 194 15.85 -14.96 -20.15
C VAL A 194 14.82 -15.87 -20.82
N SER A 195 13.71 -15.31 -21.30
CA SER A 195 12.84 -16.03 -22.22
C SER A 195 13.67 -16.40 -23.45
N ALA A 196 13.77 -17.69 -23.76
CA ALA A 196 14.40 -18.11 -25.01
C ALA A 196 13.57 -17.54 -26.17
N ALA A 197 14.23 -16.73 -27.00
CA ALA A 197 13.66 -16.10 -28.19
C ALA A 197 13.02 -17.10 -29.16
#